data_AF-A0A7X7R9J6-F1
#
_entry.id   AF-A0A7X7R9J6-F1
#
_cell.length_a   1.000
_cell.length_b   1.000
_cell.length_c   1.000
_cell.angle_alpha   90.00
_cell.angle_beta   90.00
_cell.angle_gamma   90.00
#
_symmetry.space_group_name_H-M   'P 1'
#
loop_
_entity.id
_entity.type
_entity.pdbx_description
1 polymer ?
#
loop_
_entity_poly.entity_id
_entity_poly.type
_entity_poly.pdbx_seq_one_letter_code
_entity_poly.pdbx_strand_id
1 'polypeptide(L)'
;ADGSYRALTDRATRDEARIVLEHGRPLVFGAARDKGIRLRGLQAEVVAIGPEGAREDELLVHDERADGGALGFLLAQLAAPGFPVPLGVFRAVELPSCEARHAGLVAAAQARHGRGDLQTLLAGGNSWEIG
;
A
#
# COMPACT_ATOMS: atom_id res chain seq x y z
N ALA A 1 31.23 -18.66 3.02
CA ALA A 1 30.01 -17.99 2.54
C ALA A 1 30.19 -16.50 2.78
N ASP A 2 31.05 -15.84 2.00
CA ASP A 2 31.71 -14.61 2.46
C ASP A 2 31.69 -13.53 1.37
N GLY A 3 30.49 -13.05 1.03
CA GLY A 3 30.35 -11.99 0.03
C GLY A 3 28.93 -11.47 -0.21
N SER A 4 27.89 -12.20 0.21
CA SER A 4 26.50 -11.86 -0.12
C SER A 4 25.96 -10.60 0.59
N TYR A 5 26.67 -10.04 1.57
CA TYR A 5 26.20 -8.92 2.39
C TYR A 5 27.02 -7.61 2.21
N ARG A 6 28.13 -7.64 1.47
CA ARG A 6 29.00 -6.44 1.29
C ARG A 6 28.32 -5.33 0.50
N ALA A 7 27.52 -5.67 -0.51
CA ALA A 7 26.75 -4.70 -1.29
C ALA A 7 25.73 -3.91 -0.45
N LEU A 8 25.38 -4.40 0.75
CA LEU A 8 24.40 -3.76 1.65
C LEU A 8 25.06 -2.98 2.80
N THR A 9 26.36 -3.17 3.05
CA THR A 9 27.06 -2.59 4.22
C THR A 9 27.80 -1.30 3.89
N ASP A 10 28.40 -1.16 2.71
CA ASP A 10 28.96 0.12 2.24
C ASP A 10 27.84 1.14 1.99
N ARG A 11 28.01 2.38 2.46
CA ARG A 11 26.98 3.41 2.43
C ARG A 11 26.62 3.81 1.00
N ALA A 12 27.61 3.89 0.12
CA ALA A 12 27.38 4.20 -1.29
C ALA A 12 26.58 3.08 -1.97
N THR A 13 27.00 1.81 -1.81
CA THR A 13 26.27 0.68 -2.42
C THR A 13 24.88 0.50 -1.82
N ARG A 14 24.69 0.89 -0.56
CA ARG A 14 23.40 0.87 0.12
C ARG A 14 22.41 1.86 -0.48
N ASP A 15 22.84 3.10 -0.71
CA ASP A 15 21.97 4.17 -1.24
C ASP A 15 21.66 3.95 -2.73
N GLU A 16 22.54 3.24 -3.45
CA GLU A 16 22.26 2.74 -4.81
C GLU A 16 21.24 1.59 -4.84
N ALA A 17 21.19 0.77 -3.79
CA ALA A 17 20.38 -0.44 -3.74
C ALA A 17 19.03 -0.26 -3.04
N ARG A 18 18.73 0.91 -2.47
CA ARG A 18 17.54 1.14 -1.64
C ARG A 18 16.89 2.48 -1.95
N ILE A 19 15.58 2.54 -1.74
CA ILE A 19 14.81 3.78 -1.83
C ILE A 19 13.97 3.94 -0.57
N VAL A 20 14.03 5.12 0.04
CA VAL A 20 13.23 5.43 1.23
C VAL A 20 11.90 6.03 0.79
N LEU A 21 10.81 5.43 1.24
CA LEU A 21 9.45 5.88 0.95
C LEU A 21 9.06 6.97 1.95
N GLU A 22 8.83 8.18 1.45
CA GLU A 22 8.35 9.33 2.21
C GLU A 22 7.07 9.87 1.57
N HIS A 23 6.00 10.02 2.35
CA HIS A 23 4.72 10.50 1.84
C HIS A 23 4.84 11.91 1.23
N GLY A 24 4.25 12.07 0.04
CA GLY A 24 4.25 13.32 -0.73
C GLY A 24 5.58 13.62 -1.42
N ARG A 25 6.56 12.70 -1.40
CA ARG A 25 7.90 12.93 -1.97
C ARG A 25 8.08 12.10 -3.26
N PRO A 26 8.80 12.64 -4.26
CA PRO A 26 9.15 11.88 -5.45
C PRO A 26 10.07 10.72 -5.09
N LEU A 27 9.90 9.60 -5.78
CA LEU A 27 10.73 8.41 -5.62
C LEU A 27 12.12 8.65 -6.23
N VAL A 28 13.05 9.12 -5.39
CA VAL A 28 14.45 9.42 -5.73
C VAL A 28 15.40 8.57 -4.89
N PHE A 29 16.45 8.04 -5.51
CA PHE A 29 17.47 7.21 -4.87
C PHE A 29 18.85 7.38 -5.55
N GLY A 30 19.84 6.62 -5.10
CA GLY A 30 21.24 6.75 -5.50
C GLY A 30 22.04 7.62 -4.53
N ALA A 31 23.34 7.36 -4.41
CA ALA A 31 24.21 8.08 -3.48
C ALA A 31 24.27 9.59 -3.78
N ALA A 32 24.11 9.97 -5.05
CA ALA A 32 24.05 11.35 -5.51
C ALA A 32 22.62 11.88 -5.69
N ARG A 33 21.59 11.09 -5.37
CA ARG A 33 20.16 11.39 -5.65
C ARG A 33 19.90 11.69 -7.13
N ASP A 34 20.58 10.96 -8.01
CA ASP A 34 20.59 11.14 -9.46
C ASP A 34 19.69 10.14 -10.21
N LYS A 35 18.95 9.28 -9.48
CA LYS A 35 18.04 8.30 -10.05
C LYS A 35 16.64 8.44 -9.46
N GLY A 36 15.64 8.20 -10.29
CA GLY A 36 14.24 8.23 -9.88
C GLY A 36 13.44 7.07 -10.45
N ILE A 37 12.24 6.88 -9.92
CA ILE A 37 11.25 5.95 -10.48
C ILE A 37 10.10 6.75 -11.04
N ARG A 38 9.72 6.48 -12.29
CA ARG A 38 8.47 7.01 -12.88
C ARG A 38 7.61 5.89 -13.44
N LEU A 39 6.36 6.23 -13.77
CA LEU A 39 5.44 5.32 -14.46
C LEU A 39 5.33 5.69 -15.94
N ARG A 40 5.48 4.68 -16.80
CA ARG A 40 5.06 4.73 -18.20
C ARG A 40 3.82 3.85 -18.35
N GLY A 41 2.64 4.46 -18.31
CA GLY A 41 1.39 3.71 -18.16
C GLY A 41 1.35 3.02 -16.79
N LEU A 42 1.28 1.68 -16.78
CA LEU A 42 1.29 0.86 -15.55
C LEU A 42 2.65 0.23 -15.24
N GLN A 43 3.70 0.56 -16.01
CA GLN A 43 5.04 0.00 -15.83
C GLN A 43 5.95 1.02 -15.14
N ALA A 44 6.62 0.59 -14.07
CA ALA A 44 7.67 1.37 -13.43
C ALA A 44 8.96 1.31 -14.25
N GLU A 45 9.67 2.43 -14.37
CA GLU A 45 11.01 2.49 -14.96
C GLU A 45 11.93 3.34 -14.08
N VAL A 46 13.18 2.89 -13.95
CA VAL A 46 14.27 3.68 -13.34
C VAL A 46 14.79 4.66 -14.39
N VAL A 47 14.90 5.93 -14.02
CA VAL A 47 15.39 7.00 -14.89
C VAL A 47 16.51 7.77 -14.21
N ALA A 48 17.44 8.30 -15.00
CA ALA A 48 18.40 9.29 -14.51
C ALA A 48 17.71 10.66 -14.39
N ILE A 49 18.08 11.42 -13.37
CA ILE A 49 17.59 12.78 -13.09
C ILE A 49 18.66 13.78 -13.54
N GLY A 50 18.27 14.80 -14.30
CA GLY A 50 19.20 15.85 -14.72
C GLY A 50 18.86 16.48 -16.08
N PRO A 51 19.74 17.32 -16.64
CA PRO A 51 19.46 18.10 -17.85
C PRO A 51 19.09 17.28 -19.09
N GLU A 52 19.67 16.07 -19.22
CA GLU A 52 19.37 15.13 -20.31
C GLU A 52 18.46 13.97 -19.86
N GLY A 53 18.02 13.99 -18.60
CA GLY A 53 17.22 12.96 -17.96
C GLY A 53 15.79 13.41 -17.68
N ALA A 54 15.14 12.73 -16.73
CA ALA A 54 13.83 13.13 -16.24
C ALA A 54 13.95 14.31 -15.27
N ARG A 55 12.93 15.18 -15.26
CA ARG A 55 12.74 16.16 -14.19
C ARG A 55 12.11 15.51 -12.97
N GLU A 56 12.29 16.12 -11.79
CA GLU A 56 11.71 15.60 -10.54
C GLU A 56 10.17 15.52 -10.56
N ASP A 57 9.50 16.41 -11.30
CA ASP A 57 8.04 16.43 -11.44
C ASP A 57 7.47 15.38 -12.40
N GLU A 58 8.33 14.68 -13.13
CA GLU A 58 7.96 13.51 -13.94
C GLU A 58 8.03 12.21 -13.14
N LEU A 59 8.58 12.24 -11.92
CA LEU A 59 8.77 11.06 -11.08
C LEU A 59 7.47 10.67 -10.38
N LEU A 60 7.34 9.38 -10.09
CA LEU A 60 6.27 8.87 -9.27
C LEU A 60 6.41 9.45 -7.86
N VAL A 61 5.37 10.13 -7.38
CA VAL A 61 5.28 10.62 -6.01
C VAL A 61 4.70 9.52 -5.14
N HIS A 62 5.35 9.24 -4.01
CA HIS A 62 4.84 8.27 -3.04
C HIS A 62 3.69 8.89 -2.26
N ASP A 63 2.55 8.21 -2.27
CA ASP A 63 1.40 8.55 -1.45
C ASP A 63 0.97 7.33 -0.63
N GLU A 64 1.40 7.28 0.63
CA GLU A 64 0.98 6.22 1.57
C GLU A 64 -0.54 6.18 1.80
N ARG A 65 -1.26 7.28 1.53
CA ARG A 65 -2.70 7.42 1.73
C ARG A 65 -3.50 7.30 0.44
N ALA A 66 -2.84 6.94 -0.67
CA ALA A 66 -3.47 6.79 -1.96
C ALA A 66 -4.70 5.89 -1.87
N ASP A 67 -5.77 6.29 -2.58
CA ASP A 67 -6.99 5.51 -2.64
C ASP A 67 -6.73 4.11 -3.22
N GLY A 68 -7.32 3.10 -2.57
CA GLY A 68 -7.06 1.70 -2.91
C GLY A 68 -5.70 1.20 -2.40
N GLY A 69 -5.17 0.15 -3.03
CA GLY A 69 -3.91 -0.49 -2.61
C GLY A 69 -2.89 -0.66 -3.74
N ALA A 70 -3.18 -0.13 -4.93
CA ALA A 70 -2.40 -0.39 -6.14
C ALA A 70 -0.97 0.16 -6.05
N LEU A 71 -0.80 1.39 -5.56
CA LEU A 71 0.52 2.00 -5.39
C LEU A 71 1.37 1.23 -4.39
N GLY A 72 0.83 0.95 -3.20
CA GLY A 72 1.52 0.14 -2.20
C GLY A 72 1.91 -1.26 -2.72
N PHE A 73 1.04 -1.89 -3.51
CA PHE A 73 1.32 -3.18 -4.16
C PHE A 73 2.43 -3.05 -5.20
N LEU A 74 2.38 -2.06 -6.09
CA LEU A 74 3.43 -1.78 -7.08
C LEU A 74 4.80 -1.62 -6.39
N LEU A 75 4.85 -0.79 -5.36
CA LEU A 75 6.08 -0.52 -4.61
C LEU A 75 6.63 -1.81 -3.97
N ALA A 76 5.77 -2.66 -3.40
CA ALA A 76 6.19 -3.92 -2.81
C ALA A 76 6.84 -4.91 -3.82
N GLN A 77 6.57 -4.72 -5.12
CA GLN A 77 7.10 -5.57 -6.19
C GLN A 77 8.46 -5.07 -6.72
N LEU A 78 8.93 -3.89 -6.30
CA LEU A 78 10.25 -3.38 -6.70
C LEU A 78 11.35 -4.24 -6.05
N ALA A 79 12.17 -4.87 -6.88
CA ALA A 79 13.19 -5.79 -6.43
C ALA A 79 14.50 -5.65 -7.22
N ALA A 80 15.60 -5.96 -6.54
CA ALA A 80 16.93 -6.03 -7.14
C ALA A 80 17.02 -7.19 -8.15
N PRO A 81 17.88 -7.10 -9.18
CA PRO A 81 18.77 -5.97 -9.47
C PRO A 81 18.13 -4.84 -10.29
N GLY A 82 16.88 -5.00 -10.74
CA GLY A 82 16.23 -4.03 -11.64
C GLY A 82 15.77 -2.74 -10.98
N PHE A 83 15.42 -2.81 -9.69
CA PHE A 83 14.94 -1.67 -8.90
C PHE A 83 15.63 -1.61 -7.53
N PRO A 84 15.70 -0.42 -6.90
CA PRO A 84 16.10 -0.32 -5.51
C PRO A 84 15.05 -1.00 -4.61
N VAL A 85 15.50 -1.56 -3.49
CA VAL A 85 14.62 -2.14 -2.47
C VAL A 85 13.92 -1.00 -1.71
N PRO A 86 12.57 -0.93 -1.74
CA PRO A 86 11.84 0.11 -1.03
C PRO A 86 11.77 -0.16 0.47
N LEU A 87 11.96 0.90 1.25
CA LEU A 87 11.93 0.87 2.71
C LEU A 87 11.09 2.03 3.25
N GLY A 88 10.19 1.73 4.17
CA GLY A 88 9.32 2.74 4.80
C GLY A 88 7.87 2.28 4.84
N VAL A 89 6.96 3.25 4.95
CA VAL A 89 5.51 2.99 4.96
C VAL A 89 5.03 2.91 3.52
N PHE A 90 4.63 1.72 3.08
CA PHE A 90 4.05 1.51 1.75
C PHE A 90 2.62 2.03 1.66
N ARG A 91 1.87 1.93 2.76
CA ARG A 91 0.47 2.33 2.85
C ARG A 91 0.07 2.59 4.30
N ALA A 92 -0.61 3.70 4.53
CA ALA A 92 -1.21 4.08 5.80
C ALA A 92 -2.69 4.41 5.57
N VAL A 93 -3.58 3.65 6.19
CA VAL A 93 -5.03 3.89 6.10
C VAL A 93 -5.70 3.91 7.45
N GLU A 94 -6.68 4.79 7.56
CA GLU A 94 -7.58 4.85 8.70
C GLU A 94 -8.85 4.07 8.37
N LEU A 95 -9.06 2.97 9.09
CA LEU A 95 -10.26 2.16 9.00
C LEU A 95 -10.81 1.91 10.39
N PRO A 96 -12.14 1.85 10.56
CA PRO A 96 -12.74 1.46 11.83
C PRO A 96 -12.20 0.11 12.30
N SER A 97 -12.03 -0.04 13.61
CA SER A 97 -11.75 -1.34 14.20
C SER A 97 -12.86 -2.34 13.86
N CYS A 98 -12.54 -3.64 13.95
CA CYS A 98 -13.53 -4.69 13.75
C CYS A 98 -14.75 -4.48 14.67
N GLU A 99 -14.51 -4.13 15.94
CA GLU A 99 -15.54 -3.85 16.93
C GLU A 99 -16.41 -2.67 16.55
N ALA A 100 -15.82 -1.54 16.17
CA ALA A 100 -16.55 -0.35 15.73
C ALA A 100 -17.41 -0.65 14.49
N ARG A 101 -16.86 -1.44 13.55
CA ARG A 101 -17.60 -1.90 12.37
C ARG A 101 -18.77 -2.81 12.75
N HIS A 102 -18.55 -3.75 13.66
CA HIS A 102 -19.58 -4.68 14.12
C HIS A 102 -20.72 -3.95 14.84
N ALA A 103 -20.39 -3.06 15.77
CA ALA A 103 -21.36 -2.23 16.47
C ALA A 103 -22.20 -1.39 15.49
N GLY A 104 -21.54 -0.81 14.47
CA GLY A 104 -22.23 -0.08 13.40
C GLY A 104 -23.21 -0.97 12.61
N LEU A 105 -22.82 -2.19 12.26
CA LEU A 105 -23.69 -3.14 11.55
C LEU A 105 -24.92 -3.54 12.40
N VAL A 106 -24.72 -3.82 13.69
CA VAL A 106 -25.82 -4.15 14.62
C VAL A 106 -26.78 -2.98 14.76
N ALA A 107 -26.27 -1.76 14.99
CA ALA A 107 -27.09 -0.56 15.12
C ALA A 107 -27.91 -0.30 13.84
N ALA A 108 -27.28 -0.44 12.67
CA ALA A 108 -27.97 -0.27 11.39
C ALA A 108 -29.07 -1.33 11.18
N ALA A 109 -28.81 -2.60 11.53
CA ALA A 109 -29.81 -3.66 11.45
C ALA A 109 -31.00 -3.40 12.40
N GLN A 110 -30.73 -2.98 13.63
CA GLN A 110 -31.77 -2.67 14.61
C GLN A 110 -32.60 -1.45 14.23
N ALA A 111 -31.98 -0.41 13.65
CA ALA A 111 -32.70 0.76 13.14
C ALA A 111 -33.67 0.40 12.00
N ARG A 112 -33.29 -0.56 11.15
CA ARG A 112 -34.08 -0.96 9.97
C ARG A 112 -35.14 -2.02 10.28
N HIS A 113 -34.84 -2.96 11.17
CA HIS A 113 -35.67 -4.15 11.40
C HIS A 113 -36.21 -4.25 12.83
N GLY A 114 -35.93 -3.26 13.68
CA GLY A 114 -36.13 -3.36 15.12
C GLY A 114 -35.10 -4.27 15.78
N ARG A 115 -35.15 -4.39 17.11
CA ARG A 115 -34.20 -5.20 17.90
C ARG A 115 -34.14 -6.68 17.48
N GLY A 116 -35.19 -7.16 16.81
CA GLY A 116 -35.40 -8.56 16.50
C GLY A 116 -35.95 -9.31 17.72
N ASP A 117 -36.84 -10.25 17.45
CA ASP A 117 -37.30 -11.24 18.43
C ASP A 117 -36.86 -12.61 17.94
N LEU A 118 -36.16 -13.36 18.78
CA LEU A 118 -35.55 -14.63 18.37
C LEU A 118 -36.62 -15.64 17.94
N GLN A 119 -37.74 -15.70 18.64
CA GLN A 119 -38.82 -16.62 18.32
C GLN A 119 -39.45 -16.28 16.97
N THR A 120 -39.69 -15.00 16.70
CA THR A 120 -40.18 -14.49 15.42
C THR A 120 -39.20 -14.78 14.27
N LEU A 121 -37.89 -14.62 14.51
CA LEU A 121 -36.86 -14.88 13.50
C LEU A 121 -36.73 -16.37 13.17
N LEU A 122 -36.80 -17.23 14.19
CA LEU A 122 -36.74 -18.68 14.02
C LEU A 122 -38.02 -19.25 13.40
N ALA A 123 -39.18 -18.71 13.76
CA ALA A 123 -40.44 -19.06 13.11
C ALA A 123 -40.44 -18.63 11.64
N GLY A 124 -39.91 -17.45 11.32
CA GLY A 124 -39.67 -17.00 9.94
C GLY A 124 -40.91 -17.09 9.02
N GLY A 125 -40.71 -16.86 7.72
CA GLY A 125 -41.79 -16.96 6.72
C GLY A 125 -42.09 -18.38 6.25
N ASN A 126 -41.24 -19.36 6.60
CA ASN A 126 -41.24 -20.71 6.05
C ASN A 126 -41.25 -21.81 7.14
N SER A 127 -41.83 -21.54 8.31
CA SER A 127 -42.10 -22.62 9.27
C SER A 127 -43.43 -23.32 8.95
N TRP A 128 -43.50 -24.62 9.26
CA TRP A 128 -44.74 -25.38 9.26
C TRP A 128 -44.87 -26.11 10.60
N GLU A 129 -46.09 -26.20 11.11
CA GLU A 129 -46.39 -26.98 12.32
C GLU A 129 -46.70 -28.43 11.93
N ILE A 130 -46.10 -29.40 12.63
CA ILE A 130 -46.40 -30.82 12.48
C ILE A 130 -47.52 -31.16 13.46
N GLY A 131 -48.64 -31.67 12.94
CA GLY A 131 -49.78 -32.21 13.70
C GLY A 131 -50.09 -33.65 13.33
#